data_AF-A0A539D3V4-F1
#
_entry.id   AF-A0A539D3V4-F1
#
_cell.length_a   1.000
_cell.length_b   1.000
_cell.length_c   1.000
_cell.angle_alpha   90.00
_cell.angle_beta   90.00
_cell.angle_gamma   90.00
#
_symmetry.space_group_name_H-M   'P 1'
#
loop_
_entity.id
_entity.type
_entity.pdbx_description
1 polymer ?
#
loop_
_entity_poly.entity_id
_entity_poly.type
_entity_poly.pdbx_seq_one_letter_code
_entity_poly.pdbx_strand_id
1 'polypeptide(L)'
;MARKPTTSAGTRKRAATVKKAAPGVAVPESAAPLAPPVRKPVWTHLYFQVLVAISLGALIGHFWPTFGESLKPLGDAFIRLVKMIVAPVIFLTVATGIAHLRDLGRLGKVVGKAFAYFLTFSTLALIIGLIVANVVKPGAGMNVDPATLDPAAVETYVAKAHDTDIVAFLINIIPETVVGAFAGGEVLQVLFFAILFGISLAIIGERAQPVMTVLESVSEAFFKLVAILMKAAPIGAFGAFAFTIGRYGIESVINLAALVATFYLTSALFVVVVLGAVARFNGFSIFRLIRYLKEELLLVLGTSSSEAALPSLIEKMERAGCEKSVVGLVVPTGYSFNLDGTNIYMTLAALFIAQACGVELSLGDQLLLLAVAMLSSKGAAGVTGAGFITLAATLAVVPSVPVAGMALILGVDRFMSECRALTNFIGNAVATIVVAKWENGLDREALNTALAGGSTPIVAGSREADDD
;
A
#
# COMPACT_ATOMS: atom_id res chain seq x y z
N MET A 1 -34.07 80.62 -29.01
CA MET A 1 -34.49 81.05 -27.65
C MET A 1 -35.26 79.88 -27.03
N ALA A 2 -34.60 79.03 -26.23
CA ALA A 2 -34.58 79.01 -24.74
C ALA A 2 -35.98 78.71 -24.15
N ARG A 3 -36.26 77.69 -23.32
CA ARG A 3 -35.51 76.95 -22.28
C ARG A 3 -36.04 75.50 -22.10
N LYS A 4 -35.21 74.60 -21.56
CA LYS A 4 -35.49 73.25 -20.97
C LYS A 4 -35.85 73.38 -19.45
N PRO A 5 -36.07 72.29 -18.66
CA PRO A 5 -36.93 71.10 -18.83
C PRO A 5 -37.72 70.76 -17.52
N THR A 6 -38.62 69.77 -17.53
CA THR A 6 -38.89 68.92 -16.34
C THR A 6 -39.35 67.52 -16.75
N THR A 7 -38.88 66.54 -15.99
CA THR A 7 -38.93 65.08 -16.14
C THR A 7 -40.18 64.45 -15.52
N SER A 8 -40.68 63.34 -16.06
CA SER A 8 -41.20 62.21 -15.26
C SER A 8 -41.52 60.97 -16.10
N ALA A 9 -40.85 59.87 -15.73
CA ALA A 9 -40.99 58.46 -16.00
C ALA A 9 -42.20 57.92 -16.80
N GLY A 10 -41.89 57.12 -17.83
CA GLY A 10 -42.82 56.22 -18.50
C GLY A 10 -42.86 54.84 -17.84
N THR A 11 -44.06 54.25 -17.76
CA THR A 11 -44.24 52.80 -17.62
C THR A 11 -45.51 52.39 -18.36
N ARG A 12 -45.34 51.84 -19.57
CA ARG A 12 -46.43 51.23 -20.35
C ARG A 12 -46.79 49.88 -19.73
N LYS A 13 -47.97 49.78 -19.10
CA LYS A 13 -48.66 48.50 -18.87
C LYS A 13 -49.28 48.04 -20.19
N ARG A 14 -48.81 46.90 -20.74
CA ARG A 14 -49.49 46.18 -21.82
C ARG A 14 -49.96 44.81 -21.31
N ALA A 15 -51.28 44.66 -21.38
CA ALA A 15 -52.13 43.48 -21.44
C ALA A 15 -51.50 42.09 -21.20
N ALA A 16 -52.02 41.41 -20.17
CA ALA A 16 -51.95 39.98 -20.00
C ALA A 16 -52.92 39.29 -20.97
N THR A 17 -52.39 38.58 -21.97
CA THR A 17 -53.16 37.65 -22.80
C THR A 17 -53.03 36.26 -22.20
N VAL A 18 -54.14 35.75 -21.66
CA VAL A 18 -54.29 34.39 -21.14
C VAL A 18 -54.02 33.39 -22.27
N LYS A 19 -52.92 32.62 -22.16
CA LYS A 19 -52.64 31.49 -23.06
C LYS A 19 -52.98 30.19 -22.33
N LYS A 20 -53.98 29.52 -22.89
CA LYS A 20 -54.56 28.20 -22.59
C LYS A 20 -53.49 27.17 -22.19
N ALA A 21 -53.62 26.56 -21.01
CA ALA A 21 -52.80 25.45 -20.55
C ALA A 21 -53.06 24.19 -21.39
N ALA A 22 -51.99 23.47 -21.75
CA ALA A 22 -52.05 22.15 -22.34
C ALA A 22 -52.40 21.09 -21.26
N PRO A 23 -53.07 19.98 -21.61
CA PRO A 23 -53.46 18.96 -20.65
C PRO A 23 -52.29 18.03 -20.30
N GLY A 24 -52.05 17.87 -19.00
CA GLY A 24 -51.57 16.63 -18.37
C GLY A 24 -50.19 16.11 -18.74
N VAL A 25 -49.16 16.54 -18.00
CA VAL A 25 -47.99 15.68 -17.71
C VAL A 25 -48.19 15.17 -16.29
N ALA A 26 -48.43 13.87 -16.16
CA ALA A 26 -48.54 13.22 -14.87
C ALA A 26 -47.22 13.39 -14.09
N VAL A 27 -47.34 13.89 -12.86
CA VAL A 27 -46.26 13.83 -11.87
C VAL A 27 -46.01 12.34 -11.59
N PRO A 28 -44.78 11.81 -11.76
CA PRO A 28 -44.52 10.43 -11.36
C PRO A 28 -44.69 10.32 -9.85
N GLU A 29 -45.67 9.49 -9.48
CA GLU A 29 -46.02 9.10 -8.14
C GLU A 29 -44.81 8.44 -7.44
N SER A 30 -44.58 8.89 -6.21
CA SER A 30 -43.78 8.28 -5.13
C SER A 30 -42.84 7.13 -5.53
N ALA A 31 -41.53 7.40 -5.52
CA ALA A 31 -40.51 6.36 -5.58
C ALA A 31 -40.75 5.33 -4.46
N ALA A 32 -41.04 4.09 -4.86
CA ALA A 32 -41.21 2.97 -3.94
C ALA A 32 -40.02 2.86 -2.99
N PRO A 33 -40.23 2.52 -1.70
CA PRO A 33 -39.14 2.35 -0.76
C PRO A 33 -38.19 1.27 -1.25
N LEU A 34 -36.91 1.65 -1.43
CA LEU A 34 -35.83 0.74 -1.79
C LEU A 34 -35.87 -0.47 -0.84
N ALA A 35 -36.05 -1.66 -1.40
CA ALA A 35 -36.04 -2.90 -0.65
C ALA A 35 -34.76 -2.98 0.22
N PRO A 36 -34.86 -3.42 1.49
CA PRO A 36 -33.70 -3.48 2.37
C PRO A 36 -32.63 -4.39 1.75
N PRO A 37 -31.33 -4.04 1.85
CA PRO A 37 -30.26 -4.82 1.26
C PRO A 37 -30.29 -6.24 1.83
N VAL A 38 -30.50 -7.24 0.97
CA VAL A 38 -30.44 -8.66 1.34
C VAL A 38 -29.05 -8.94 1.89
N ARG A 39 -28.95 -9.19 3.20
CA ARG A 39 -27.68 -9.52 3.85
C ARG A 39 -27.17 -10.84 3.28
N LYS A 40 -26.12 -10.77 2.46
CA LYS A 40 -25.43 -11.97 1.96
C LYS A 40 -24.87 -12.76 3.16
N PRO A 41 -24.94 -14.10 3.13
CA PRO A 41 -24.49 -14.88 4.26
C PRO A 41 -22.96 -14.82 4.44
N VAL A 42 -22.50 -14.95 5.69
CA VAL A 42 -21.12 -14.66 6.10
C VAL A 42 -20.07 -15.45 5.31
N TRP A 43 -20.36 -16.69 4.92
CA TRP A 43 -19.49 -17.55 4.12
C TRP A 43 -19.27 -17.11 2.66
N THR A 44 -20.11 -16.20 2.15
CA THR A 44 -19.92 -15.60 0.82
C THR A 44 -18.95 -14.43 0.82
N HIS A 45 -18.59 -13.92 2.00
CA HIS A 45 -17.62 -12.84 2.11
C HIS A 45 -16.19 -13.37 2.01
N LEU A 46 -15.37 -12.71 1.19
CA LEU A 46 -14.00 -13.09 0.92
C LEU A 46 -13.16 -13.16 2.21
N TYR A 47 -13.36 -12.22 3.14
CA TYR A 47 -12.64 -12.21 4.41
C TYR A 47 -12.85 -13.50 5.22
N PHE A 48 -14.06 -14.06 5.22
CA PHE A 48 -14.36 -15.28 5.96
C PHE A 48 -13.68 -16.48 5.29
N GLN A 49 -13.72 -16.56 3.96
CA GLN A 49 -13.05 -17.61 3.20
C GLN A 49 -11.54 -17.60 3.42
N VAL A 50 -10.91 -16.42 3.39
CA VAL A 50 -9.48 -16.27 3.66
C VAL A 50 -9.14 -16.68 5.10
N LEU A 51 -9.96 -16.30 6.09
CA LEU A 51 -9.73 -16.68 7.49
C LEU A 51 -9.81 -18.20 7.71
N VAL A 52 -10.83 -18.85 7.13
CA VAL A 52 -10.97 -20.31 7.16
C VAL A 52 -9.78 -20.96 6.46
N ALA A 53 -9.38 -20.43 5.31
CA ALA A 53 -8.26 -20.94 4.53
C ALA A 53 -6.92 -20.85 5.29
N ILE A 54 -6.63 -19.71 5.92
CA ILE A 54 -5.44 -19.53 6.78
C ILE A 54 -5.47 -20.51 7.96
N SER A 55 -6.63 -20.66 8.61
CA SER A 55 -6.78 -21.56 9.76
C SER A 55 -6.56 -23.02 9.38
N LEU A 56 -7.15 -23.47 8.27
CA LEU A 56 -6.95 -24.83 7.73
C LEU A 56 -5.49 -25.04 7.30
N GLY A 57 -4.88 -24.04 6.66
CA GLY A 57 -3.47 -24.09 6.29
C GLY A 57 -2.57 -24.25 7.51
N ALA A 58 -2.81 -23.46 8.57
CA ALA A 58 -2.07 -23.55 9.81
C ALA A 58 -2.21 -24.92 10.49
N LEU A 59 -3.42 -25.47 10.55
CA LEU A 59 -3.67 -26.81 11.10
C LEU A 59 -2.93 -27.89 10.31
N ILE A 60 -2.98 -27.83 8.96
CA ILE A 60 -2.27 -28.79 8.12
C ILE A 60 -0.76 -28.67 8.28
N GLY A 61 -0.21 -27.45 8.25
CA GLY A 61 1.21 -27.23 8.47
C GLY A 61 1.69 -27.70 9.84
N HIS A 62 0.85 -27.62 10.87
CA HIS A 62 1.20 -28.07 12.22
C HIS A 62 1.14 -29.60 12.37
N PHE A 63 0.03 -30.23 11.98
CA PHE A 63 -0.19 -31.66 12.20
C PHE A 63 0.43 -32.54 11.10
N TRP A 64 0.62 -32.02 9.88
CA TRP A 64 1.29 -32.71 8.77
C TRP A 64 2.34 -31.81 8.11
N PRO A 65 3.48 -31.52 8.78
CA PRO A 65 4.45 -30.52 8.32
C PRO A 65 4.98 -30.76 6.91
N THR A 66 5.34 -31.99 6.56
CA THR A 66 5.84 -32.35 5.22
C THR A 66 4.79 -32.10 4.13
N PHE A 67 3.52 -32.38 4.43
CA PHE A 67 2.42 -32.08 3.51
C PHE A 67 2.18 -30.58 3.42
N GLY A 68 2.18 -29.85 4.56
CA GLY A 68 2.08 -28.39 4.59
C GLY A 68 3.17 -27.72 3.75
N GLU A 69 4.43 -28.16 3.87
CA GLU A 69 5.53 -27.67 3.05
C GLU A 69 5.29 -27.90 1.55
N SER A 70 4.74 -29.06 1.18
CA SER A 70 4.41 -29.40 -0.22
C SER A 70 3.30 -28.54 -0.83
N LEU A 71 2.53 -27.79 -0.02
CA LEU A 71 1.46 -26.89 -0.50
C LEU A 71 1.97 -25.51 -0.94
N LYS A 72 3.29 -25.24 -0.80
CA LYS A 72 3.93 -24.01 -1.29
C LYS A 72 3.53 -23.60 -2.72
N PRO A 73 3.40 -24.51 -3.70
CA PRO A 73 3.04 -24.14 -5.07
C PRO A 73 1.69 -23.41 -5.19
N LEU A 74 0.74 -23.63 -4.28
CA LEU A 74 -0.54 -22.92 -4.28
C LEU A 74 -0.36 -21.43 -3.95
N GLY A 75 0.46 -21.14 -2.94
CA GLY A 75 0.82 -19.77 -2.57
C GLY A 75 1.63 -19.07 -3.66
N ASP A 76 2.64 -19.75 -4.18
CA ASP A 76 3.49 -19.23 -5.27
C ASP A 76 2.67 -18.95 -6.54
N ALA A 77 1.76 -19.86 -6.91
CA ALA A 77 0.89 -19.69 -8.07
C ALA A 77 -0.02 -18.46 -7.91
N PHE A 78 -0.61 -18.27 -6.73
CA PHE A 78 -1.43 -17.09 -6.46
C PHE A 78 -0.63 -15.80 -6.54
N ILE A 79 0.57 -15.75 -5.95
CA ILE A 79 1.44 -14.57 -6.04
C ILE A 79 1.79 -14.29 -7.51
N ARG A 80 2.11 -15.31 -8.31
CA ARG A 80 2.39 -15.14 -9.75
C ARG A 80 1.18 -14.61 -10.53
N LEU A 81 -0.03 -15.07 -10.21
CA LEU A 81 -1.26 -14.55 -10.82
C LEU A 81 -1.46 -13.06 -10.51
N VAL A 82 -1.18 -12.62 -9.28
CA VAL A 82 -1.26 -11.19 -8.96
C VAL A 82 -0.13 -10.41 -9.64
N LYS A 83 1.12 -10.89 -9.58
CA LYS A 83 2.27 -10.24 -10.24
C LYS A 83 2.04 -9.98 -11.73
N MET A 84 1.41 -10.92 -12.42
CA MET A 84 1.05 -10.80 -13.84
C MET A 84 0.22 -9.55 -14.15
N ILE A 85 -0.68 -9.15 -13.25
CA ILE A 85 -1.61 -8.03 -13.48
C ILE A 85 -1.14 -6.71 -12.88
N VAL A 86 -0.18 -6.74 -11.94
CA VAL A 86 0.29 -5.54 -11.22
C VAL A 86 0.87 -4.50 -12.18
N ALA A 87 1.82 -4.88 -13.04
CA ALA A 87 2.47 -3.95 -13.96
C ALA A 87 1.48 -3.25 -14.92
N PRO A 88 0.58 -3.98 -15.63
CA PRO A 88 -0.46 -3.35 -16.44
C PRO A 88 -1.37 -2.41 -15.65
N VAL A 89 -1.83 -2.82 -14.45
CA VAL A 89 -2.71 -1.98 -13.61
C VAL A 89 -2.02 -0.68 -13.20
N ILE A 90 -0.76 -0.76 -12.78
CA ILE A 90 0.02 0.43 -12.41
C ILE A 90 0.16 1.36 -13.61
N PHE A 91 0.58 0.83 -14.76
CA PHE A 91 0.72 1.64 -15.97
C PHE A 91 -0.58 2.35 -16.33
N LEU A 92 -1.69 1.61 -16.41
CA LEU A 92 -2.99 2.16 -16.79
C LEU A 92 -3.45 3.22 -15.79
N THR A 93 -3.34 2.95 -14.49
CA THR A 93 -3.79 3.88 -13.44
C THR A 93 -2.94 5.16 -13.42
N VAL A 94 -1.61 5.03 -13.48
CA VAL A 94 -0.68 6.16 -13.44
C VAL A 94 -0.78 6.98 -14.73
N ALA A 95 -0.68 6.34 -15.88
CA ALA A 95 -0.66 7.04 -17.16
C ALA A 95 -1.97 7.79 -17.41
N THR A 96 -3.12 7.13 -17.19
CA THR A 96 -4.42 7.80 -17.33
C THR A 96 -4.63 8.84 -16.22
N GLY A 97 -4.24 8.56 -14.98
CA GLY A 97 -4.33 9.52 -13.88
C GLY A 97 -3.55 10.80 -14.13
N ILE A 98 -2.35 10.70 -14.69
CA ILE A 98 -1.51 11.86 -15.05
C ILE A 98 -2.03 12.58 -16.28
N ALA A 99 -2.49 11.85 -17.30
CA ALA A 99 -3.04 12.47 -18.50
C ALA A 99 -4.30 13.32 -18.23
N HIS A 100 -5.04 13.03 -17.15
CA HIS A 100 -6.16 13.87 -16.69
C HIS A 100 -5.72 15.15 -15.97
N LEU A 101 -4.47 15.23 -15.49
CA LEU A 101 -3.96 16.44 -14.86
C LEU A 101 -3.71 17.51 -15.94
N ARG A 102 -4.54 18.56 -15.92
CA ARG A 102 -4.34 19.75 -16.76
C ARG A 102 -3.14 20.60 -16.33
N ASP A 103 -2.64 20.41 -15.10
CA ASP A 103 -1.54 21.17 -14.52
C ASP A 103 -0.39 20.24 -14.07
N LEU A 104 0.71 20.26 -14.84
CA LEU A 104 1.95 19.54 -14.51
C LEU A 104 2.61 20.04 -13.21
N GLY A 105 2.37 21.30 -12.83
CA GLY A 105 2.81 21.84 -11.54
C GLY A 105 2.12 21.17 -10.36
N ARG A 106 0.87 20.73 -10.53
CA ARG A 106 0.15 19.93 -9.52
C ARG A 106 0.77 18.56 -9.35
N LEU A 107 1.18 17.90 -10.44
CA LEU A 107 1.88 16.60 -10.39
C LEU A 107 3.12 16.68 -9.49
N GLY A 108 4.00 17.66 -9.72
CA GLY A 108 5.21 17.84 -8.92
C GLY A 108 4.93 18.06 -7.43
N LYS A 109 3.85 18.80 -7.10
CA LYS A 109 3.41 18.99 -5.70
C LYS A 109 2.94 17.70 -5.06
N VAL A 110 2.15 16.88 -5.77
CA VAL A 110 1.68 15.58 -5.27
C VAL A 110 2.87 14.65 -4.98
N VAL A 111 3.80 14.52 -5.93
CA VAL A 111 5.04 13.72 -5.77
C VAL A 111 5.84 14.23 -4.57
N GLY A 112 6.11 15.54 -4.51
CA GLY A 112 6.92 16.14 -3.44
C GLY A 112 6.30 15.94 -2.06
N LYS A 113 4.99 16.14 -1.92
CA LYS A 113 4.27 15.88 -0.66
C LYS A 113 4.26 14.40 -0.29
N ALA A 114 4.13 13.50 -1.27
CA ALA A 114 4.19 12.06 -1.02
C ALA A 114 5.58 11.64 -0.53
N PHE A 115 6.67 12.07 -1.17
CA PHE A 115 8.03 11.79 -0.71
C PHE A 115 8.32 12.39 0.66
N ALA A 116 7.87 13.62 0.93
CA ALA A 116 7.98 14.23 2.25
C ALA A 116 7.25 13.41 3.32
N TYR A 117 6.04 12.92 3.01
CA TYR A 117 5.32 11.99 3.88
C TYR A 117 6.13 10.71 4.10
N PHE A 118 6.56 10.03 3.03
CA PHE A 118 7.28 8.75 3.11
C PHE A 118 8.57 8.87 3.94
N LEU A 119 9.36 9.91 3.71
CA LEU A 119 10.58 10.19 4.46
C LEU A 119 10.30 10.41 5.95
N THR A 120 9.23 11.14 6.27
CA THR A 120 8.83 11.43 7.64
C THR A 120 8.40 10.16 8.37
N PHE A 121 7.46 9.40 7.82
CA PHE A 121 6.88 8.23 8.51
C PHE A 121 7.84 7.04 8.58
N SER A 122 8.67 6.85 7.55
CA SER A 122 9.76 5.88 7.62
C SER A 122 10.79 6.23 8.68
N THR A 123 11.16 7.51 8.82
CA THR A 123 12.05 7.96 9.90
C THR A 123 11.42 7.74 11.28
N LEU A 124 10.14 8.06 11.45
CA LEU A 124 9.41 7.81 12.68
C LEU A 124 9.33 6.31 13.02
N ALA A 125 9.12 5.45 12.01
CA ALA A 125 9.13 4.00 12.14
C ALA A 125 10.49 3.49 12.65
N LEU A 126 11.60 3.97 12.07
CA LEU A 126 12.96 3.65 12.55
C LEU A 126 13.18 4.09 14.00
N ILE A 127 12.81 5.33 14.35
CA ILE A 127 12.96 5.88 15.70
C ILE A 127 12.15 5.07 16.72
N ILE A 128 10.91 4.70 16.39
CA ILE A 128 10.07 3.90 17.28
C ILE A 128 10.65 2.49 17.45
N GLY A 129 11.10 1.87 16.36
CA GLY A 129 11.81 0.60 16.42
C GLY A 129 13.03 0.69 17.35
N LEU A 130 13.80 1.77 17.26
CA LEU A 130 14.98 2.02 18.08
C LEU A 130 14.63 2.15 19.57
N ILE A 131 13.63 2.97 19.88
CA ILE A 131 13.19 3.21 21.26
C ILE A 131 12.72 1.90 21.88
N VAL A 132 11.84 1.16 21.19
CA VAL A 132 11.30 -0.09 21.73
C VAL A 132 12.40 -1.15 21.88
N ALA A 133 13.31 -1.26 20.92
CA ALA A 133 14.45 -2.18 20.99
C ALA A 133 15.35 -1.92 22.20
N ASN A 134 15.61 -0.65 22.54
CA ASN A 134 16.44 -0.27 23.68
C ASN A 134 15.71 -0.41 25.04
N VAL A 135 14.38 -0.26 25.05
CA VAL A 135 13.56 -0.38 26.27
C VAL A 135 13.28 -1.85 26.60
N VAL A 136 12.79 -2.62 25.63
CA VAL A 136 12.38 -4.03 25.82
C VAL A 136 13.59 -4.95 25.83
N LYS A 137 14.62 -4.63 25.05
CA LYS A 137 15.85 -5.43 24.89
C LYS A 137 15.57 -6.91 24.59
N PRO A 138 14.86 -7.23 23.50
CA PRO A 138 14.40 -8.60 23.22
C PRO A 138 15.53 -9.62 23.02
N GLY A 139 16.77 -9.19 22.74
CA GLY A 139 17.92 -10.09 22.59
C GLY A 139 18.78 -10.23 23.85
N ALA A 140 18.51 -9.46 24.90
CA ALA A 140 19.36 -9.46 26.09
C ALA A 140 19.32 -10.82 26.81
N GLY A 141 20.50 -11.29 27.24
CA GLY A 141 20.64 -12.53 28.02
C GLY A 141 20.75 -13.81 27.18
N MET A 142 20.69 -13.73 25.85
CA MET A 142 20.90 -14.90 24.98
C MET A 142 22.37 -15.35 24.92
N ASN A 143 23.33 -14.41 25.06
CA ASN A 143 24.78 -14.68 25.08
C ASN A 143 25.25 -15.62 23.96
N VAL A 144 24.78 -15.37 22.73
CA VAL A 144 25.11 -16.16 21.56
C VAL A 144 26.52 -15.82 21.11
N ASP A 145 27.37 -16.84 20.98
CA ASP A 145 28.67 -16.70 20.35
C ASP A 145 28.51 -16.64 18.81
N PRO A 146 28.84 -15.52 18.14
CA PRO A 146 28.74 -15.40 16.68
C PRO A 146 29.53 -16.45 15.92
N ALA A 147 30.60 -17.01 16.49
CA ALA A 147 31.42 -18.05 15.86
C ALA A 147 30.71 -19.41 15.75
N THR A 148 29.64 -19.61 16.51
CA THR A 148 28.82 -20.83 16.48
C THR A 148 27.68 -20.78 15.46
N LEU A 149 27.46 -19.62 14.84
CA LEU A 149 26.43 -19.41 13.84
C LEU A 149 26.90 -19.88 12.47
N ASP A 150 25.99 -20.44 11.68
CA ASP A 150 26.28 -20.88 10.32
C ASP A 150 26.28 -19.67 9.34
N PRO A 151 27.44 -19.21 8.87
CA PRO A 151 27.49 -18.09 7.93
C PRO A 151 26.94 -18.48 6.54
N ALA A 152 26.95 -19.77 6.16
CA ALA A 152 26.44 -20.23 4.87
C ALA A 152 24.93 -20.04 4.74
N ALA A 153 24.20 -20.08 5.87
CA ALA A 153 22.76 -19.85 5.91
C ALA A 153 22.34 -18.43 5.45
N VAL A 154 23.26 -17.46 5.52
CA VAL A 154 22.99 -16.05 5.19
C VAL A 154 23.81 -15.53 4.00
N GLU A 155 24.78 -16.30 3.52
CA GLU A 155 25.70 -15.92 2.44
C GLU A 155 25.00 -15.41 1.18
N THR A 156 23.91 -16.07 0.75
CA THR A 156 23.14 -15.65 -0.44
C THR A 156 22.51 -14.25 -0.26
N TYR A 157 22.12 -13.89 0.96
CA TYR A 157 21.52 -12.57 1.24
C TYR A 157 22.60 -11.49 1.29
N VAL A 158 23.76 -11.81 1.85
CA VAL A 158 24.92 -10.91 1.92
C VAL A 158 25.47 -10.64 0.51
N ALA A 159 25.61 -11.68 -0.32
CA ALA A 159 26.04 -11.53 -1.71
C ALA A 159 25.10 -10.58 -2.49
N LYS A 160 23.78 -10.78 -2.37
CA LYS A 160 22.79 -9.88 -3.00
C LYS A 160 22.79 -8.46 -2.43
N ALA A 161 23.14 -8.30 -1.15
CA ALA A 161 23.27 -6.99 -0.53
C ALA A 161 24.45 -6.19 -1.11
N HIS A 162 25.56 -6.85 -1.45
CA HIS A 162 26.72 -6.21 -2.08
C HIS A 162 26.43 -5.63 -3.48
N ASP A 163 25.43 -6.15 -4.19
CA ASP A 163 24.98 -5.62 -5.48
C ASP A 163 24.10 -4.35 -5.34
N THR A 164 23.77 -3.93 -4.11
CA THR A 164 22.88 -2.79 -3.85
C THR A 164 23.67 -1.48 -3.78
N ASP A 165 24.11 -0.98 -4.93
CA ASP A 165 24.62 0.40 -5.07
C ASP A 165 23.46 1.38 -5.32
N ILE A 166 23.50 2.56 -4.70
CA ILE A 166 22.50 3.61 -4.87
C ILE A 166 22.51 4.13 -6.31
N VAL A 167 23.69 4.26 -6.91
CA VAL A 167 23.80 4.71 -8.30
C VAL A 167 23.20 3.65 -9.22
N ALA A 168 23.53 2.38 -9.02
CA ALA A 168 22.92 1.27 -9.74
C ALA A 168 21.39 1.24 -9.56
N PHE A 169 20.88 1.42 -8.33
CA PHE A 169 19.45 1.50 -8.06
C PHE A 169 18.78 2.64 -8.85
N LEU A 170 19.36 3.85 -8.84
CA LEU A 170 18.81 5.00 -9.57
C LEU A 170 18.81 4.79 -11.09
N ILE A 171 19.87 4.18 -11.63
CA ILE A 171 19.94 3.84 -13.05
C ILE A 171 18.90 2.76 -13.40
N ASN A 172 18.72 1.76 -12.53
CA ASN A 172 17.76 0.67 -12.72
C ASN A 172 16.29 1.10 -12.67
N ILE A 173 15.98 2.33 -12.24
CA ILE A 173 14.64 2.93 -12.39
C ILE A 173 14.31 3.13 -13.88
N ILE A 174 15.32 3.39 -14.70
CA ILE A 174 15.16 3.59 -16.14
C ILE A 174 15.26 2.22 -16.82
N PRO A 175 14.16 1.69 -17.41
CA PRO A 175 14.23 0.41 -18.08
C PRO A 175 15.03 0.49 -19.37
N GLU A 176 15.79 -0.57 -19.70
CA GLU A 176 16.47 -0.69 -21.00
C GLU A 176 15.47 -0.68 -22.16
N THR A 177 14.33 -1.37 -21.97
CA THR A 177 13.21 -1.36 -22.90
C THR A 177 11.89 -1.33 -22.15
N VAL A 178 10.89 -0.66 -22.74
CA VAL A 178 9.54 -0.62 -22.16
C VAL A 178 8.99 -2.02 -21.96
N VAL A 179 9.08 -2.87 -23.00
CA VAL A 179 8.58 -4.25 -22.94
C VAL A 179 9.32 -5.07 -21.87
N GLY A 180 10.62 -4.85 -21.70
CA GLY A 180 11.42 -5.48 -20.65
C GLY A 180 10.90 -5.17 -19.24
N ALA A 181 10.51 -3.93 -18.96
CA ALA A 181 9.94 -3.55 -17.66
C ALA A 181 8.66 -4.34 -17.33
N PHE A 182 7.77 -4.48 -18.31
CA PHE A 182 6.53 -5.25 -18.16
C PHE A 182 6.79 -6.75 -18.07
N ALA A 183 7.72 -7.29 -18.88
CA ALA A 183 8.05 -8.71 -18.90
C ALA A 183 8.78 -9.17 -17.63
N GLY A 184 9.66 -8.32 -17.08
CA GLY A 184 10.36 -8.55 -15.82
C GLY A 184 9.48 -8.33 -14.58
N GLY A 185 8.35 -7.63 -14.72
CA GLY A 185 7.48 -7.29 -13.60
C GLY A 185 8.09 -6.23 -12.69
N GLU A 186 8.98 -5.39 -13.21
CA GLU A 186 9.69 -4.37 -12.44
C GLU A 186 8.78 -3.16 -12.20
N VAL A 187 8.10 -3.17 -11.04
CA VAL A 187 7.08 -2.18 -10.68
C VAL A 187 7.58 -0.73 -10.80
N LEU A 188 8.80 -0.47 -10.33
CA LEU A 188 9.36 0.88 -10.32
C LEU A 188 9.69 1.38 -11.73
N GLN A 189 10.18 0.50 -12.60
CA GLN A 189 10.43 0.82 -14.01
C GLN A 189 9.14 1.10 -14.76
N VAL A 190 8.11 0.27 -14.53
CA VAL A 190 6.77 0.46 -15.12
C VAL A 190 6.16 1.78 -14.65
N LEU A 191 6.30 2.12 -13.36
CA LEU A 191 5.87 3.39 -12.81
C LEU A 191 6.59 4.58 -13.48
N PHE A 192 7.92 4.52 -13.60
CA PHE A 192 8.70 5.58 -14.24
C PHE A 192 8.26 5.82 -15.68
N PHE A 193 8.12 4.75 -16.48
CA PHE A 193 7.60 4.84 -17.84
C PHE A 193 6.17 5.40 -17.87
N ALA A 194 5.28 4.93 -17.00
CA ALA A 194 3.89 5.38 -16.93
C ALA A 194 3.77 6.89 -16.63
N ILE A 195 4.65 7.43 -15.79
CA ILE A 195 4.73 8.87 -15.51
C ILE A 195 5.09 9.64 -16.78
N LEU A 196 6.17 9.27 -17.47
CA LEU A 196 6.61 9.94 -18.69
C LEU A 196 5.58 9.85 -19.81
N PHE A 197 4.94 8.68 -19.95
CA PHE A 197 3.89 8.46 -20.93
C PHE A 197 2.64 9.27 -20.62
N GLY A 198 2.19 9.31 -19.36
CA GLY A 198 1.06 10.12 -18.92
C GLY A 198 1.30 11.63 -19.13
N ILE A 199 2.51 12.12 -18.81
CA ILE A 199 2.93 13.51 -19.11
C ILE A 199 2.85 13.78 -20.62
N SER A 200 3.32 12.84 -21.44
CA SER A 200 3.29 12.98 -22.91
C SER A 200 1.86 13.08 -23.43
N LEU A 201 0.93 12.27 -22.92
CA LEU A 201 -0.50 12.36 -23.27
C LEU A 201 -1.11 13.70 -22.83
N ALA A 202 -0.76 14.18 -21.63
CA ALA A 202 -1.22 15.48 -21.15
C ALA A 202 -0.74 16.64 -22.05
N ILE A 203 0.52 16.60 -22.51
CA ILE A 203 1.09 17.59 -23.43
C ILE A 203 0.41 17.57 -24.80
N ILE A 204 0.05 16.38 -25.31
CA ILE A 204 -0.70 16.24 -26.57
C ILE A 204 -2.10 16.88 -26.47
N GLY A 205 -2.71 16.86 -25.29
CA GLY A 205 -4.01 17.46 -25.03
C GLY A 205 -5.15 16.70 -25.71
N GLU A 206 -6.09 17.42 -26.34
CA GLU A 206 -7.31 16.83 -26.91
C GLU A 206 -7.06 15.74 -27.96
N ARG A 207 -5.93 15.81 -28.68
CA ARG A 207 -5.57 14.78 -29.68
C ARG A 207 -5.26 13.42 -29.05
N ALA A 208 -4.99 13.35 -27.74
CA ALA A 208 -4.76 12.11 -27.01
C ALA A 208 -6.07 11.43 -26.59
N GLN A 209 -7.23 12.08 -26.71
CA GLN A 209 -8.53 11.56 -26.25
C GLN A 209 -8.89 10.15 -26.76
N PRO A 210 -8.66 9.79 -28.04
CA PRO A 210 -8.92 8.43 -28.50
C PRO A 210 -8.07 7.38 -27.77
N VAL A 211 -6.81 7.70 -27.49
CA VAL A 211 -5.90 6.81 -26.74
C VAL A 211 -6.36 6.72 -25.29
N MET A 212 -6.72 7.85 -24.67
CA MET A 212 -7.25 7.89 -23.31
C MET A 212 -8.48 7.00 -23.13
N THR A 213 -9.45 7.12 -24.05
CA THR A 213 -10.68 6.30 -24.03
C THR A 213 -10.36 4.79 -24.07
N VAL A 214 -9.39 4.39 -24.89
CA VAL A 214 -8.93 2.99 -24.97
C VAL A 214 -8.27 2.58 -23.66
N LEU A 215 -7.35 3.37 -23.12
CA LEU A 215 -6.63 3.05 -21.88
C LEU A 215 -7.59 2.94 -20.69
N GLU A 216 -8.59 3.81 -20.60
CA GLU A 216 -9.62 3.75 -19.56
C GLU A 216 -10.47 2.49 -19.65
N SER A 217 -10.92 2.14 -20.87
CA SER A 217 -11.70 0.92 -21.10
C SER A 217 -10.89 -0.34 -20.73
N VAL A 218 -9.60 -0.34 -21.07
CA VAL A 218 -8.68 -1.42 -20.69
C VAL A 218 -8.46 -1.45 -19.17
N SER A 219 -8.33 -0.29 -18.52
CA SER A 219 -8.23 -0.18 -17.06
C SER A 219 -9.42 -0.82 -16.35
N GLU A 220 -10.65 -0.53 -16.81
CA GLU A 220 -11.86 -1.18 -16.27
C GLU A 220 -11.85 -2.70 -16.44
N ALA A 221 -11.35 -3.20 -17.58
CA ALA A 221 -11.21 -4.64 -17.82
C ALA A 221 -10.20 -5.27 -16.84
N PHE A 222 -9.07 -4.60 -16.58
CA PHE A 222 -8.08 -5.05 -15.60
C PHE A 222 -8.61 -5.01 -14.16
N PHE A 223 -9.40 -4.00 -13.77
CA PHE A 223 -10.05 -4.00 -12.46
C PHE A 223 -11.08 -5.13 -12.31
N LYS A 224 -11.83 -5.46 -13.37
CA LYS A 224 -12.68 -6.67 -13.35
C LYS A 224 -11.84 -7.96 -13.23
N LEU A 225 -10.69 -8.01 -13.88
CA LEU A 225 -9.76 -9.14 -13.76
C LEU A 225 -9.22 -9.27 -12.33
N VAL A 226 -8.84 -8.16 -11.68
CA VAL A 226 -8.46 -8.14 -10.25
C VAL A 226 -9.57 -8.77 -9.41
N ALA A 227 -10.82 -8.34 -9.57
CA ALA A 227 -11.94 -8.88 -8.81
C ALA A 227 -12.17 -10.39 -9.04
N ILE A 228 -11.89 -10.90 -10.24
CA ILE A 228 -11.94 -12.34 -10.54
C ILE A 228 -10.81 -13.07 -9.82
N LEU A 229 -9.57 -12.60 -9.94
CA LEU A 229 -8.41 -13.23 -9.33
C LEU A 229 -8.48 -13.24 -7.79
N MET A 230 -9.07 -12.20 -7.19
CA MET A 230 -9.32 -12.16 -5.74
C MET A 230 -10.21 -13.30 -5.25
N LYS A 231 -11.01 -13.96 -6.10
CA LYS A 231 -11.75 -15.17 -5.70
C LYS A 231 -10.84 -16.37 -5.43
N ALA A 232 -9.64 -16.40 -6.01
CA ALA A 232 -8.64 -17.44 -5.77
C ALA A 232 -7.76 -17.14 -4.54
N ALA A 233 -7.87 -15.95 -3.95
CA ALA A 233 -7.10 -15.51 -2.80
C ALA A 233 -7.13 -16.49 -1.60
N PRO A 234 -8.28 -17.12 -1.24
CA PRO A 234 -8.30 -18.08 -0.14
C PRO A 234 -7.38 -19.28 -0.40
N ILE A 235 -7.31 -19.79 -1.63
CA ILE A 235 -6.47 -20.94 -1.99
C ILE A 235 -4.99 -20.58 -1.86
N GLY A 236 -4.61 -19.39 -2.34
CA GLY A 236 -3.26 -18.87 -2.19
C GLY A 236 -2.84 -18.71 -0.73
N ALA A 237 -3.70 -18.07 0.08
CA ALA A 237 -3.48 -17.88 1.51
C ALA A 237 -3.36 -19.22 2.26
N PHE A 238 -4.22 -20.20 1.96
CA PHE A 238 -4.15 -21.55 2.53
C PHE A 238 -2.79 -22.21 2.29
N GLY A 239 -2.35 -22.27 1.04
CA GLY A 239 -1.08 -22.93 0.70
C GLY A 239 0.14 -22.21 1.26
N ALA A 240 0.14 -20.88 1.23
CA ALA A 240 1.23 -20.07 1.76
C ALA A 240 1.35 -20.18 3.29
N PHE A 241 0.24 -20.20 4.02
CA PHE A 241 0.25 -20.38 5.48
C PHE A 241 0.58 -21.82 5.88
N ALA A 242 0.08 -22.82 5.14
CA ALA A 242 0.45 -24.22 5.35
C ALA A 242 1.94 -24.45 5.15
N PHE A 243 2.54 -23.88 4.10
CA PHE A 243 3.99 -23.91 3.89
C PHE A 243 4.73 -23.23 5.04
N THR A 244 4.26 -22.06 5.48
CA THR A 244 4.92 -21.29 6.53
C THR A 244 4.98 -22.08 7.84
N ILE A 245 3.85 -22.66 8.28
CA ILE A 245 3.83 -23.48 9.50
C ILE A 245 4.57 -24.81 9.29
N GLY A 246 4.43 -25.47 8.14
CA GLY A 246 5.06 -26.77 7.87
C GLY A 246 6.58 -26.71 7.75
N ARG A 247 7.13 -25.66 7.11
CA ARG A 247 8.57 -25.47 6.90
C ARG A 247 9.29 -24.93 8.13
N TYR A 248 8.71 -23.90 8.76
CA TYR A 248 9.38 -23.14 9.82
C TYR A 248 8.95 -23.57 11.23
N GLY A 249 7.82 -24.26 11.36
CA GLY A 249 7.30 -24.74 12.64
C GLY A 249 6.83 -23.62 13.57
N ILE A 250 6.02 -23.99 14.56
CA ILE A 250 5.60 -23.06 15.63
C ILE A 250 6.72 -22.90 16.67
N GLU A 251 7.58 -23.91 16.82
CA GLU A 251 8.66 -23.93 17.82
C GLU A 251 9.73 -22.84 17.57
N SER A 252 10.03 -22.53 16.30
CA SER A 252 10.92 -21.43 15.96
C SER A 252 10.40 -20.08 16.48
N VAL A 253 9.08 -19.87 16.45
CA VAL A 253 8.42 -18.69 17.01
C VAL A 253 8.50 -18.69 18.54
N ILE A 254 8.40 -19.85 19.20
CA ILE A 254 8.50 -19.93 20.66
C ILE A 254 9.89 -19.51 21.13
N ASN A 255 10.95 -20.00 20.49
CA ASN A 255 12.33 -19.70 20.86
C ASN A 255 12.69 -18.22 20.69
N LEU A 256 11.99 -17.51 19.81
CA LEU A 256 12.16 -16.07 19.57
C LEU A 256 10.89 -15.28 19.84
N ALA A 257 10.03 -15.79 20.72
CA ALA A 257 8.71 -15.23 20.98
C ALA A 257 8.81 -13.78 21.48
N ALA A 258 9.84 -13.47 22.28
CA ALA A 258 10.11 -12.13 22.76
C ALA A 258 10.35 -11.15 21.59
N LEU A 259 11.19 -11.52 20.61
CA LEU A 259 11.45 -10.68 19.43
C LEU A 259 10.19 -10.51 18.58
N VAL A 260 9.51 -11.62 18.26
CA VAL A 260 8.30 -11.59 17.41
C VAL A 260 7.20 -10.76 18.08
N ALA A 261 6.93 -10.98 19.37
CA ALA A 261 5.95 -10.22 20.13
C ALA A 261 6.31 -8.73 20.20
N THR A 262 7.59 -8.40 20.43
CA THR A 262 8.07 -7.01 20.45
C THR A 262 7.84 -6.35 19.09
N PHE A 263 8.15 -7.04 17.99
CA PHE A 263 7.93 -6.52 16.64
C PHE A 263 6.45 -6.28 16.34
N TYR A 264 5.58 -7.26 16.62
CA TYR A 264 4.13 -7.13 16.41
C TYR A 264 3.53 -6.00 17.26
N LEU A 265 3.93 -5.89 18.53
CA LEU A 265 3.49 -4.82 19.42
C LEU A 265 3.96 -3.45 18.92
N THR A 266 5.20 -3.35 18.45
CA THR A 266 5.75 -2.10 17.91
C THR A 266 5.04 -1.68 16.63
N SER A 267 4.78 -2.61 15.71
CA SER A 267 3.99 -2.36 14.51
C SER A 267 2.56 -1.95 14.85
N ALA A 268 1.91 -2.63 15.80
CA ALA A 268 0.57 -2.26 16.25
C ALA A 268 0.55 -0.86 16.90
N LEU A 269 1.55 -0.53 17.72
CA LEU A 269 1.73 0.79 18.30
C LEU A 269 1.90 1.86 17.22
N PHE A 270 2.75 1.61 16.22
CA PHE A 270 2.95 2.53 15.10
C PHE A 270 1.64 2.77 14.34
N VAL A 271 0.92 1.70 13.98
CA VAL A 271 -0.35 1.82 13.25
C VAL A 271 -1.42 2.54 14.09
N VAL A 272 -1.61 2.14 15.34
CA VAL A 272 -2.72 2.66 16.17
C VAL A 272 -2.42 4.06 16.70
N VAL A 273 -1.18 4.35 17.09
CA VAL A 273 -0.80 5.62 17.71
C VAL A 273 -0.30 6.61 16.68
N VAL A 274 0.72 6.27 15.89
CA VAL A 274 1.30 7.23 14.93
C VAL A 274 0.36 7.44 13.76
N LEU A 275 0.05 6.39 13.01
CA LEU A 275 -0.88 6.52 11.87
C LEU A 275 -2.30 6.85 12.34
N GLY A 276 -2.70 6.41 13.53
CA GLY A 276 -3.98 6.78 14.14
C GLY A 276 -4.08 8.25 14.51
N ALA A 277 -3.03 8.86 15.07
CA ALA A 277 -2.98 10.29 15.33
C ALA A 277 -3.08 11.07 14.00
N VAL A 278 -2.31 10.67 12.99
CA VAL A 278 -2.34 11.31 11.66
C VAL A 278 -3.70 11.19 11.01
N ALA A 279 -4.31 10.00 11.05
CA ALA A 279 -5.67 9.79 10.56
C ALA A 279 -6.66 10.71 11.26
N ARG A 280 -6.57 10.83 12.60
CA ARG A 280 -7.45 11.69 13.39
C ARG A 280 -7.27 13.17 13.07
N PHE A 281 -6.04 13.66 12.94
CA PHE A 281 -5.77 15.03 12.49
C PHE A 281 -6.26 15.27 11.05
N ASN A 282 -6.27 14.23 10.22
CA ASN A 282 -6.80 14.30 8.87
C ASN A 282 -8.31 14.07 8.76
N GLY A 283 -9.01 13.80 9.87
CA GLY A 283 -10.47 13.74 9.92
C GLY A 283 -11.07 12.36 9.63
N PHE A 284 -10.28 11.29 9.69
CA PHE A 284 -10.78 9.92 9.54
C PHE A 284 -10.26 9.00 10.66
N SER A 285 -10.84 7.80 10.76
CA SER A 285 -10.50 6.84 11.81
C SER A 285 -9.65 5.69 11.24
N ILE A 286 -8.48 5.46 11.84
CA ILE A 286 -7.60 4.34 11.47
C ILE A 286 -8.30 2.98 11.62
N PHE A 287 -9.11 2.80 12.68
CA PHE A 287 -9.84 1.55 12.90
C PHE A 287 -10.93 1.33 11.85
N ARG A 288 -11.59 2.40 11.38
CA ARG A 288 -12.55 2.28 10.28
C ARG A 288 -11.84 1.97 8.96
N LEU A 289 -10.67 2.55 8.72
CA LEU A 289 -9.84 2.24 7.55
C LEU A 289 -9.39 0.77 7.55
N ILE A 290 -8.88 0.27 8.68
CA ILE A 290 -8.51 -1.15 8.84
C ILE A 290 -9.71 -2.05 8.56
N ARG A 291 -10.91 -1.68 9.04
CA ARG A 291 -12.14 -2.43 8.76
C ARG A 291 -12.53 -2.42 7.28
N TYR A 292 -12.35 -1.29 6.60
CA TYR A 292 -12.60 -1.14 5.17
C TYR A 292 -11.65 -2.00 4.32
N LEU A 293 -10.39 -2.14 4.77
CA LEU A 293 -9.32 -2.90 4.11
C LEU A 293 -9.18 -4.35 4.62
N LYS A 294 -10.13 -4.86 5.40
CA LYS A 294 -9.99 -6.15 6.10
C LYS A 294 -9.72 -7.34 5.16
N GLU A 295 -10.27 -7.31 3.95
CA GLU A 295 -10.12 -8.40 2.97
C GLU A 295 -8.70 -8.45 2.44
N GLU A 296 -8.15 -7.28 2.11
CA GLU A 296 -6.79 -7.10 1.63
C GLU A 296 -5.79 -7.38 2.73
N LEU A 297 -6.05 -6.93 3.97
CA LEU A 297 -5.17 -7.22 5.10
C LEU A 297 -5.07 -8.72 5.38
N LEU A 298 -6.18 -9.46 5.33
CA LEU A 298 -6.14 -10.92 5.48
C LEU A 298 -5.41 -11.59 4.32
N LEU A 299 -5.53 -11.07 3.11
CA LEU A 299 -4.76 -11.55 1.96
C LEU A 299 -3.26 -11.31 2.12
N VAL A 300 -2.88 -10.11 2.54
CA VAL A 300 -1.48 -9.73 2.81
C VAL A 300 -0.91 -10.60 3.93
N LEU A 301 -1.69 -10.86 4.98
CA LEU A 301 -1.31 -11.80 6.05
C LEU A 301 -1.08 -13.20 5.48
N GLY A 302 -2.04 -13.73 4.73
CA GLY A 302 -1.96 -15.10 4.18
C GLY A 302 -0.82 -15.30 3.18
N THR A 303 -0.49 -14.28 2.40
CA THR A 303 0.54 -14.36 1.33
C THR A 303 1.90 -13.82 1.75
N SER A 304 1.97 -13.11 2.88
CA SER A 304 3.13 -12.36 3.34
C SER A 304 3.64 -11.33 2.30
N SER A 305 2.77 -10.82 1.42
CA SER A 305 3.13 -9.87 0.37
C SER A 305 2.11 -8.74 0.28
N SER A 306 2.57 -7.50 0.48
CA SER A 306 1.76 -6.30 0.22
C SER A 306 1.48 -6.09 -1.27
N GLU A 307 2.28 -6.69 -2.16
CA GLU A 307 2.10 -6.66 -3.62
C GLU A 307 0.81 -7.36 -4.02
N ALA A 308 0.49 -8.46 -3.32
CA ALA A 308 -0.66 -9.31 -3.62
C ALA A 308 -2.00 -8.56 -3.51
N ALA A 309 -2.02 -7.46 -2.75
CA ALA A 309 -3.20 -6.62 -2.55
C ALA A 309 -3.08 -5.23 -3.19
N LEU A 310 -1.97 -4.94 -3.89
CA LEU A 310 -1.70 -3.62 -4.47
C LEU A 310 -2.79 -3.14 -5.45
N PRO A 311 -3.25 -3.96 -6.43
CA PRO A 311 -4.32 -3.55 -7.33
C PRO A 311 -5.64 -3.24 -6.60
N SER A 312 -5.94 -4.04 -5.57
CA SER A 312 -7.14 -3.87 -4.76
C SER A 312 -7.08 -2.60 -3.91
N LEU A 313 -5.89 -2.23 -3.41
CA LEU A 313 -5.70 -0.98 -2.70
C LEU A 313 -5.97 0.23 -3.60
N ILE A 314 -5.47 0.23 -4.85
CA ILE A 314 -5.74 1.28 -5.83
C ILE A 314 -7.25 1.43 -6.02
N GLU A 315 -7.94 0.33 -6.35
CA GLU A 315 -9.38 0.32 -6.58
C GLU A 315 -10.17 0.81 -5.35
N LYS A 316 -9.79 0.38 -4.13
CA LYS A 316 -10.47 0.77 -2.89
C LYS A 316 -10.21 2.22 -2.50
N MET A 317 -9.02 2.75 -2.75
CA MET A 317 -8.73 4.16 -2.46
C MET A 317 -9.47 5.08 -3.43
N GLU A 318 -9.57 4.72 -4.71
CA GLU A 318 -10.41 5.45 -5.67
C GLU A 318 -11.89 5.46 -5.24
N ARG A 319 -12.44 4.28 -4.88
CA ARG A 319 -13.81 4.17 -4.35
C ARG A 319 -14.04 4.91 -3.04
N ALA A 320 -13.00 5.08 -2.24
CA ALA A 320 -13.06 5.84 -1.00
C ALA A 320 -13.01 7.35 -1.23
N GLY A 321 -12.98 7.82 -2.49
CA GLY A 321 -13.03 9.24 -2.84
C GLY A 321 -11.67 9.89 -3.05
N CYS A 322 -10.57 9.14 -3.06
CA CYS A 322 -9.27 9.68 -3.46
C CYS A 322 -9.22 9.82 -4.99
N GLU A 323 -8.79 10.98 -5.49
CA GLU A 323 -8.64 11.25 -6.92
C GLU A 323 -7.69 10.23 -7.59
N LYS A 324 -8.08 9.71 -8.76
CA LYS A 324 -7.31 8.69 -9.51
C LYS A 324 -5.85 9.08 -9.73
N SER A 325 -5.60 10.36 -10.03
CA SER A 325 -4.26 10.91 -10.23
C SER A 325 -3.37 10.77 -8.99
N VAL A 326 -3.93 11.00 -7.80
CA VAL A 326 -3.23 10.86 -6.52
C VAL A 326 -3.04 9.39 -6.18
N VAL A 327 -4.09 8.56 -6.31
CA VAL A 327 -4.02 7.12 -6.00
C VAL A 327 -2.99 6.42 -6.89
N GLY A 328 -3.07 6.65 -8.21
CA GLY A 328 -2.18 6.06 -9.20
C GLY A 328 -0.73 6.41 -8.93
N LEU A 329 -0.43 7.59 -8.40
CA LEU A 329 0.94 7.98 -8.07
C LEU A 329 1.39 7.51 -6.68
N VAL A 330 0.60 7.80 -5.65
CA VAL A 330 1.01 7.63 -4.24
C VAL A 330 1.07 6.15 -3.86
N VAL A 331 0.12 5.32 -4.31
CA VAL A 331 0.08 3.91 -3.91
C VAL A 331 1.26 3.11 -4.49
N PRO A 332 1.56 3.15 -5.81
CA PRO A 332 2.71 2.43 -6.37
C PRO A 332 4.05 2.99 -5.89
N THR A 333 4.18 4.31 -5.76
CA THR A 333 5.41 4.92 -5.23
C THR A 333 5.60 4.53 -3.77
N GLY A 334 4.54 4.56 -2.96
CA GLY A 334 4.59 4.15 -1.55
C GLY A 334 4.92 2.67 -1.36
N TYR A 335 4.53 1.80 -2.30
CA TYR A 335 4.93 0.39 -2.27
C TYR A 335 6.46 0.22 -2.31
N SER A 336 7.17 1.09 -3.01
CA SER A 336 8.63 1.06 -3.07
C SER A 336 9.29 1.90 -1.98
N PHE A 337 8.73 3.07 -1.68
CA PHE A 337 9.39 4.10 -0.87
C PHE A 337 8.78 4.32 0.50
N ASN A 338 7.65 3.71 0.86
CA ASN A 338 7.00 3.88 2.17
C ASN A 338 6.87 2.54 2.91
N LEU A 339 8.03 1.99 3.26
CA LEU A 339 8.17 0.68 3.88
C LEU A 339 8.27 0.79 5.40
N ASP A 340 7.27 1.38 6.05
CA ASP A 340 7.26 1.66 7.49
C ASP A 340 7.50 0.41 8.36
N GLY A 341 6.80 -0.69 8.08
CA GLY A 341 6.99 -1.97 8.76
C GLY A 341 8.39 -2.56 8.53
N THR A 342 8.93 -2.42 7.32
CA THR A 342 10.30 -2.85 7.01
C THR A 342 11.32 -2.06 7.82
N ASN A 343 11.09 -0.75 7.99
CA ASN A 343 11.94 0.11 8.82
C ASN A 343 11.88 -0.26 10.31
N ILE A 344 10.69 -0.49 10.87
CA ILE A 344 10.56 -1.01 12.24
C ILE A 344 11.33 -2.33 12.38
N TYR A 345 11.21 -3.23 11.40
CA TYR A 345 11.90 -4.51 11.39
C TYR A 345 13.42 -4.36 11.35
N MET A 346 13.96 -3.53 10.45
CA MET A 346 15.41 -3.33 10.31
C MET A 346 16.04 -2.90 11.63
N THR A 347 15.44 -1.91 12.28
CA THR A 347 15.97 -1.41 13.55
C THR A 347 15.85 -2.44 14.66
N LEU A 348 14.68 -3.08 14.83
CA LEU A 348 14.49 -4.09 15.87
C LEU A 348 15.36 -5.32 15.67
N ALA A 349 15.46 -5.84 14.44
CA ALA A 349 16.25 -7.01 14.10
C ALA A 349 17.74 -6.74 14.32
N ALA A 350 18.25 -5.58 13.89
CA ALA A 350 19.65 -5.25 14.06
C ALA A 350 20.04 -5.08 15.54
N LEU A 351 19.21 -4.37 16.33
CA LEU A 351 19.47 -4.22 17.76
C LEU A 351 19.28 -5.54 18.53
N PHE A 352 18.32 -6.38 18.12
CA PHE A 352 18.17 -7.72 18.66
C PHE A 352 19.43 -8.54 18.44
N ILE A 353 19.99 -8.56 17.23
CA ILE A 353 21.22 -9.30 16.92
C ILE A 353 22.37 -8.78 17.76
N ALA A 354 22.54 -7.46 17.86
CA ALA A 354 23.58 -6.86 18.69
C ALA A 354 23.44 -7.31 20.17
N GLN A 355 22.23 -7.22 20.73
CA GLN A 355 21.94 -7.65 22.10
C GLN A 355 22.17 -9.14 22.32
N ALA A 356 21.75 -9.99 21.38
CA ALA A 356 21.89 -11.43 21.46
C ALA A 356 23.36 -11.87 21.44
N CYS A 357 24.19 -11.17 20.67
CA CYS A 357 25.63 -11.40 20.59
C CYS A 357 26.46 -10.65 21.64
N GLY A 358 25.82 -9.96 22.59
CA GLY A 358 26.52 -9.21 23.64
C GLY A 358 27.28 -7.96 23.13
N VAL A 359 26.93 -7.46 21.95
CA VAL A 359 27.50 -6.24 21.37
C VAL A 359 26.75 -5.02 21.91
N GLU A 360 27.46 -4.14 22.60
CA GLU A 360 26.93 -2.84 22.98
C GLU A 360 27.07 -1.85 21.83
N LEU A 361 25.93 -1.38 21.31
CA LEU A 361 25.90 -0.33 20.29
C LEU A 361 25.88 1.04 20.96
N SER A 362 26.88 1.87 20.65
CA SER A 362 26.87 3.27 21.06
C SER A 362 25.71 4.02 20.39
N LEU A 363 25.32 5.17 20.94
CA LEU A 363 24.29 5.99 20.30
C LEU A 363 24.69 6.43 18.88
N GLY A 364 26.00 6.61 18.63
CA GLY A 364 26.52 6.89 17.29
C GLY A 364 26.29 5.73 16.31
N ASP A 365 26.59 4.49 16.73
CA ASP A 365 26.37 3.30 15.91
C ASP A 365 24.88 3.08 15.63
N GLN A 366 24.04 3.33 16.62
CA GLN A 366 22.59 3.26 16.48
C GLN A 366 22.08 4.30 15.46
N LEU A 367 22.55 5.55 15.51
CA LEU A 367 22.17 6.57 14.55
C LEU A 367 22.68 6.26 13.13
N LEU A 368 23.92 5.75 13.01
CA LEU A 368 24.46 5.28 11.74
C LEU A 368 23.58 4.15 11.17
N LEU A 369 23.19 3.19 12.02
CA LEU A 369 22.30 2.11 11.64
C LEU A 369 20.96 2.62 11.11
N LEU A 370 20.34 3.60 11.78
CA LEU A 370 19.11 4.23 11.28
C LEU A 370 19.32 4.91 9.93
N ALA A 371 20.42 5.64 9.76
CA ALA A 371 20.72 6.33 8.51
C ALA A 371 20.89 5.35 7.33
N VAL A 372 21.65 4.27 7.56
CA VAL A 372 21.84 3.21 6.57
C VAL A 372 20.53 2.47 6.30
N ALA A 373 19.80 2.06 7.35
CA ALA A 373 18.52 1.38 7.21
C ALA A 373 17.52 2.23 6.41
N MET A 374 17.49 3.54 6.66
CA MET A 374 16.62 4.45 5.92
C MET A 374 16.94 4.44 4.43
N LEU A 375 18.23 4.55 4.09
CA LEU A 375 18.70 4.58 2.70
C LEU A 375 18.48 3.23 2.01
N SER A 376 18.90 2.14 2.64
CA SER A 376 18.76 0.78 2.12
C SER A 376 17.29 0.39 1.95
N SER A 377 16.38 0.83 2.84
CA SER A 377 14.94 0.55 2.73
C SER A 377 14.33 1.09 1.43
N LYS A 378 14.82 2.20 0.88
CA LYS A 378 14.28 2.78 -0.36
C LYS A 378 14.70 2.01 -1.61
N GLY A 379 15.82 1.28 -1.53
CA GLY A 379 16.29 0.37 -2.57
C GLY A 379 15.67 -1.02 -2.52
N ALA A 380 14.92 -1.34 -1.44
CA ALA A 380 14.43 -2.69 -1.13
C ALA A 380 13.13 -3.10 -1.85
N ALA A 381 12.70 -2.34 -2.85
CA ALA A 381 11.37 -2.51 -3.43
C ALA A 381 11.24 -3.84 -4.21
N GLY A 382 10.08 -4.50 -4.08
CA GLY A 382 9.55 -5.36 -5.15
C GLY A 382 9.67 -6.89 -5.03
N VAL A 383 10.36 -7.44 -4.01
CA VAL A 383 10.57 -8.89 -3.95
C VAL A 383 10.33 -9.48 -2.55
N THR A 384 9.67 -10.63 -2.47
CA THR A 384 9.56 -11.42 -1.23
C THR A 384 10.96 -11.78 -0.73
N GLY A 385 11.25 -11.47 0.54
CA GLY A 385 12.58 -11.62 1.13
C GLY A 385 13.48 -10.39 1.00
N ALA A 386 13.05 -9.33 0.29
CA ALA A 386 13.83 -8.10 0.15
C ALA A 386 14.16 -7.46 1.50
N GLY A 387 13.23 -7.47 2.46
CA GLY A 387 13.50 -6.93 3.80
C GLY A 387 14.65 -7.63 4.54
N PHE A 388 14.91 -8.92 4.27
CA PHE A 388 16.05 -9.65 4.85
C PHE A 388 17.36 -9.34 4.11
N ILE A 389 17.32 -9.22 2.77
CA ILE A 389 18.46 -8.74 1.96
C ILE A 389 18.88 -7.34 2.41
N THR A 390 17.92 -6.45 2.63
CA THR A 390 18.21 -5.08 3.03
C THR A 390 18.70 -4.98 4.48
N LEU A 391 18.30 -5.90 5.36
CA LEU A 391 18.92 -6.03 6.68
C LEU A 391 20.40 -6.43 6.55
N ALA A 392 20.73 -7.40 5.68
CA ALA A 392 22.13 -7.74 5.39
C ALA A 392 22.92 -6.52 4.90
N ALA A 393 22.35 -5.75 3.96
CA ALA A 393 22.98 -4.52 3.48
C ALA A 393 23.21 -3.50 4.62
N THR A 394 22.24 -3.39 5.54
CA THR A 394 22.35 -2.47 6.68
C THR A 394 23.45 -2.90 7.66
N LEU A 395 23.50 -4.18 8.00
CA LEU A 395 24.49 -4.72 8.93
C LEU A 395 25.91 -4.73 8.34
N ALA A 396 26.05 -4.91 7.03
CA ALA A 396 27.36 -4.88 6.37
C ALA A 396 28.08 -3.52 6.52
N VAL A 397 27.33 -2.43 6.71
CA VAL A 397 27.87 -1.07 6.89
C VAL A 397 28.14 -0.75 8.36
N VAL A 398 27.65 -1.56 9.30
CA VAL A 398 27.85 -1.37 10.75
C VAL A 398 28.73 -2.51 11.29
N PRO A 399 30.07 -2.33 11.36
CA PRO A 399 31.02 -3.41 11.61
C PRO A 399 30.88 -4.07 12.98
N SER A 400 30.27 -3.36 13.94
CA SER A 400 30.08 -3.85 15.31
C SER A 400 29.07 -4.99 15.40
N VAL A 401 28.11 -5.08 14.48
CA VAL A 401 27.08 -6.13 14.52
C VAL A 401 27.48 -7.30 13.61
N PRO A 402 27.61 -8.52 14.14
CA PRO A 402 27.99 -9.68 13.33
C PRO A 402 26.88 -10.04 12.35
N VAL A 403 27.18 -10.03 11.05
CA VAL A 403 26.24 -10.41 9.98
C VAL A 403 25.77 -11.87 10.14
N ALA A 404 26.62 -12.77 10.65
CA ALA A 404 26.25 -14.15 10.98
C ALA A 404 25.07 -14.22 11.98
N GLY A 405 24.91 -13.20 12.82
CA GLY A 405 23.77 -13.02 13.72
C GLY A 405 22.40 -13.03 13.03
N MET A 406 22.34 -12.72 11.74
CA MET A 406 21.12 -12.84 10.94
C MET A 406 20.58 -14.28 10.90
N ALA A 407 21.44 -15.30 11.04
CA ALA A 407 21.01 -16.69 11.07
C ALA A 407 20.04 -16.97 12.24
N LEU A 408 20.17 -16.24 13.36
CA LEU A 408 19.28 -16.37 14.52
C LEU A 408 17.83 -16.08 14.15
N ILE A 409 17.60 -15.04 13.36
CA ILE A 409 16.24 -14.57 13.05
C ILE A 409 15.69 -15.15 11.74
N LEU A 410 16.51 -15.86 10.96
CA LEU A 410 16.13 -16.42 9.66
C LEU A 410 14.88 -17.31 9.76
N GLY A 411 14.78 -18.13 10.82
CA GLY A 411 13.64 -19.02 11.05
C GLY A 411 12.32 -18.28 11.31
N VAL A 412 12.39 -17.10 11.95
CA VAL A 412 11.21 -16.29 12.30
C VAL A 412 10.96 -15.13 11.35
N ASP A 413 11.89 -14.82 10.43
CA ASP A 413 11.75 -13.73 9.45
C ASP A 413 10.48 -13.89 8.61
N ARG A 414 10.06 -15.13 8.33
CA ARG A 414 8.82 -15.37 7.59
C ARG A 414 7.60 -14.79 8.31
N PHE A 415 7.47 -15.00 9.62
CA PHE A 415 6.37 -14.45 10.43
C PHE A 415 6.48 -12.94 10.61
N MET A 416 7.70 -12.41 10.69
CA MET A 416 7.93 -10.96 10.72
C MET A 416 7.65 -10.33 9.34
N SER A 417 7.84 -11.06 8.25
CA SER A 417 7.49 -10.63 6.89
C SER A 417 6.01 -10.30 6.73
N GLU A 418 5.14 -11.08 7.35
CA GLU A 418 3.70 -10.84 7.34
C GLU A 418 3.35 -9.51 8.02
N CYS A 419 3.88 -9.28 9.22
CA CYS A 419 3.65 -8.04 9.97
C CYS A 419 4.26 -6.81 9.28
N ARG A 420 5.45 -6.94 8.65
CA ARG A 420 6.03 -5.91 7.78
C ARG A 420 5.04 -5.52 6.67
N ALA A 421 4.56 -6.51 5.93
CA ALA A 421 3.69 -6.31 4.79
C ALA A 421 2.36 -5.65 5.20
N LEU A 422 1.76 -6.07 6.32
CA LEU A 422 0.55 -5.46 6.88
C LEU A 422 0.77 -3.98 7.25
N THR A 423 1.85 -3.69 7.95
CA THR A 423 2.18 -2.32 8.39
C THR A 423 2.41 -1.41 7.18
N ASN A 424 3.17 -1.87 6.19
CA ASN A 424 3.42 -1.15 4.94
C ASN A 424 2.10 -0.88 4.18
N PHE A 425 1.23 -1.89 4.09
CA PHE A 425 -0.05 -1.78 3.39
C PHE A 425 -0.95 -0.72 4.03
N ILE A 426 -1.08 -0.73 5.37
CA ILE A 426 -1.85 0.27 6.10
C ILE A 426 -1.21 1.66 5.96
N GLY A 427 0.12 1.76 6.08
CA GLY A 427 0.87 3.01 5.89
C GLY A 427 0.58 3.65 4.53
N ASN A 428 0.60 2.86 3.46
CA ASN A 428 0.30 3.32 2.10
C ASN A 428 -1.14 3.78 1.89
N ALA A 429 -2.11 3.08 2.49
CA ALA A 429 -3.50 3.52 2.48
C ALA A 429 -3.67 4.89 3.20
N VAL A 430 -3.06 5.04 4.37
CA VAL A 430 -3.09 6.31 5.14
C VAL A 430 -2.41 7.43 4.35
N ALA A 431 -1.23 7.17 3.79
CA ALA A 431 -0.50 8.14 2.97
C ALA A 431 -1.33 8.64 1.80
N THR A 432 -2.03 7.73 1.12
CA THR A 432 -2.89 8.05 -0.03
C THR A 432 -4.00 9.00 0.35
N ILE A 433 -4.72 8.74 1.44
CA ILE A 433 -5.80 9.62 1.93
C ILE A 433 -5.26 10.98 2.37
N VAL A 434 -4.12 11.00 3.07
CA VAL A 434 -3.51 12.24 3.58
C VAL A 434 -3.02 13.12 2.43
N VAL A 435 -2.30 12.55 1.47
CA VAL A 435 -1.81 13.29 0.29
C VAL A 435 -2.98 13.76 -0.57
N ALA A 436 -4.00 12.92 -0.78
CA ALA A 436 -5.22 13.32 -1.50
C ALA A 436 -5.90 14.52 -0.82
N LYS A 437 -5.98 14.51 0.50
CA LYS A 437 -6.52 15.66 1.27
C LYS A 437 -5.66 16.92 1.10
N TRP A 438 -4.33 16.80 1.14
CA TRP A 438 -3.42 17.93 0.98
C TRP A 438 -3.43 18.53 -0.43
N GLU A 439 -3.88 17.78 -1.42
CA GLU A 439 -4.03 18.18 -2.82
C GLU A 439 -5.48 18.52 -3.20
N ASN A 440 -6.37 18.65 -2.21
CA ASN A 440 -7.81 18.88 -2.38
C ASN A 440 -8.49 17.85 -3.31
N GLY A 441 -7.89 16.68 -3.50
CA GLY A 441 -8.38 15.57 -4.33
C GLY A 441 -9.03 14.46 -3.50
N LEU A 442 -9.70 14.82 -2.39
CA LEU A 442 -10.38 13.86 -1.51
C LEU A 442 -11.85 14.24 -1.34
N ASP A 443 -12.74 13.40 -1.85
CA ASP A 443 -14.16 13.43 -1.52
C ASP A 443 -14.37 12.86 -0.10
N ARG A 444 -14.64 13.76 0.84
CA ARG A 444 -14.83 13.42 2.25
C ARG A 444 -16.13 12.69 2.52
N GLU A 445 -17.18 12.92 1.73
CA GLU A 445 -18.47 12.24 1.89
C GLU A 445 -18.34 10.79 1.43
N ALA A 446 -17.70 10.58 0.27
CA ALA A 446 -17.36 9.25 -0.23
C ALA A 446 -16.47 8.49 0.77
N LEU A 447 -15.45 9.15 1.33
CA LEU A 447 -14.57 8.54 2.34
C LEU A 447 -15.36 8.12 3.58
N ASN A 448 -16.19 9.01 4.13
CA ASN A 448 -16.98 8.70 5.32
C ASN A 448 -17.97 7.55 5.06
N THR A 449 -18.58 7.52 3.87
CA THR A 449 -19.50 6.46 3.44
C THR A 449 -18.79 5.11 3.31
N ALA A 450 -17.64 5.08 2.62
CA ALA A 450 -16.83 3.88 2.45
C ALA A 450 -16.35 3.34 3.81
N LEU A 451 -15.86 4.21 4.68
CA LEU A 451 -15.40 3.85 6.04
C LEU A 451 -16.54 3.45 7.00
N ALA A 452 -17.78 3.85 6.72
CA ALA A 452 -18.96 3.40 7.46
C ALA A 452 -19.48 2.02 6.98
N GLY A 453 -18.93 1.47 5.89
CA GLY A 453 -19.37 0.21 5.30
C GLY A 453 -20.45 0.36 4.23
N GLY A 454 -20.73 1.59 3.76
CA GLY A 454 -21.57 1.83 2.60
C GLY A 454 -20.87 1.39 1.31
N SER A 455 -21.63 0.82 0.37
CA SER A 455 -21.14 0.54 -0.98
C SER A 455 -21.16 1.85 -1.78
N THR A 456 -20.04 2.57 -1.87
CA THR A 456 -19.96 3.74 -2.76
C THR A 456 -19.76 3.26 -4.19
N PRO A 457 -20.59 3.67 -5.17
CA PRO A 457 -20.29 3.44 -6.59
C PRO A 457 -18.95 4.08 -6.96
N ILE A 458 -18.26 3.54 -7.98
CA ILE A 458 -17.12 4.22 -8.59
C ILE A 458 -17.64 5.56 -9.10
N VAL A 459 -17.09 6.66 -8.59
CA VAL A 459 -17.48 8.02 -8.99
C VAL A 459 -17.18 8.17 -10.48
N ALA A 460 -18.23 8.23 -11.29
CA ALA A 460 -18.17 8.71 -12.66
C ALA A 460 -18.34 10.24 -12.63
N GLY A 461 -17.32 10.95 -13.10
CA GLY A 461 -17.42 12.37 -13.44
C GLY A 461 -17.17 13.34 -12.28
N SER A 462 -16.26 14.27 -12.54
CA SER A 462 -16.06 15.52 -11.82
C SER A 462 -17.39 16.18 -11.43
N ARG A 463 -17.58 16.47 -10.14
CA ARG A 463 -18.47 17.56 -9.75
C ARG A 463 -17.85 18.85 -10.31
N GLU A 464 -18.48 19.43 -11.32
CA GLU A 464 -18.27 20.83 -11.66
C GLU A 464 -18.44 21.64 -10.37
N ALA A 465 -17.49 22.53 -10.11
CA ALA A 465 -17.60 23.49 -9.04
C ALA A 465 -18.82 24.36 -9.34
N ASP A 466 -19.83 24.29 -8.47
CA ASP A 466 -20.81 25.37 -8.37
C ASP A 466 -20.04 26.61 -7.90
N ASP A 467 -19.76 27.49 -8.86
CA ASP A 467 -19.53 28.90 -8.60
C ASP A 467 -20.88 29.51 -8.20
N ASP A 468 -20.99 29.95 -6.95
CA ASP A 468 -21.89 31.03 -6.50
C ASP A 468 -21.20 31.84 -5.38
#